data_AF-A0A7S2PVY3-F1
#
_entry.id   AF-A0A7S2PVY3-F1
#
_cell.length_a   1.000
_cell.length_b   1.000
_cell.length_c   1.000
_cell.angle_alpha   90.00
_cell.angle_beta   90.00
_cell.angle_gamma   90.00
#
_symmetry.space_group_name_H-M   'P 1'
#
loop_
_entity.id
_entity.type
_entity.pdbx_description
1 polymer ?
#
loop_
_entity_poly.entity_id
_entity_poly.type
_entity_poly.pdbx_seq_one_letter_code
_entity_poly.pdbx_strand_id
1 'polypeptide(L)'
;SVHYWEYFLVAAIGIAAGLIGCAFVEINIRLTKLRRRLNFSKPLQLLEVIFFTVLMASLTWNLPLAYTVCKKDSFPDMEFIQFNCPDGEYNELATLLLATPSTYGLKHTFHAEAHAFTIQSLMIAGCV
;
A
#
# COMPACT_ATOMS: atom_id res chain seq x y z
N SER A 1 20.40 -13.00 18.53
CA SER A 1 20.78 -11.92 19.46
C SER A 1 20.72 -10.61 18.71
N VAL A 2 19.91 -9.66 19.17
CA VAL A 2 19.75 -8.33 18.53
C VAL A 2 21.02 -7.53 18.78
N HIS A 3 21.63 -7.00 17.72
CA HIS A 3 22.89 -6.26 17.82
C HIS A 3 22.64 -4.78 18.13
N TYR A 4 23.57 -4.11 18.82
CA TYR A 4 23.39 -2.71 19.21
C TYR A 4 23.17 -1.75 18.03
N TRP A 5 23.67 -2.05 16.83
CA TRP A 5 23.46 -1.23 15.63
C TRP A 5 22.00 -1.28 15.11
N GLU A 6 21.23 -2.32 15.45
CA GLU A 6 19.84 -2.46 15.03
C GLU A 6 18.96 -1.39 15.69
N TYR A 7 19.27 -0.99 16.94
CA TYR A 7 18.55 0.09 17.62
C TYR A 7 18.69 1.43 16.89
N PHE A 8 19.86 1.70 16.30
CA PHE A 8 20.06 2.93 15.53
C PHE A 8 19.21 2.92 14.25
N LEU A 9 19.10 1.77 13.57
CA LEU A 9 18.25 1.64 12.39
C LEU A 9 16.76 1.77 12.74
N VAL A 10 16.32 1.14 13.83
CA VAL A 10 14.92 1.29 14.30
C VAL A 10 14.62 2.75 14.63
N ALA A 11 15.55 3.45 15.28
CA ALA A 11 15.40 4.89 15.54
C ALA A 11 15.31 5.70 14.24
N ALA A 12 16.14 5.39 13.24
CA ALA A 12 16.13 6.07 11.94
C ALA A 12 14.80 5.86 11.19
N ILE A 13 14.27 4.63 11.15
CA ILE A 13 12.96 4.32 10.55
C ILE A 13 11.85 5.07 11.30
N GLY A 14 11.92 5.12 12.65
CA GLY A 14 10.97 5.85 13.48
C GLY A 14 10.95 7.35 13.18
N ILE A 15 12.12 7.97 12.99
CA ILE A 15 12.22 9.39 12.61
C ILE A 15 11.63 9.62 11.21
N ALA A 16 11.96 8.78 10.23
CA ALA A 16 11.43 8.88 8.89
C ALA A 16 9.90 8.74 8.87
N ALA A 17 9.36 7.74 9.58
CA ALA A 17 7.92 7.55 9.72
C ALA A 17 7.24 8.74 10.42
N GLY A 18 7.88 9.32 11.44
CA GLY A 18 7.40 10.52 12.11
C GLY A 18 7.32 11.74 11.19
N LEU A 19 8.32 11.94 10.32
CA LEU A 19 8.32 13.01 9.32
C LEU A 19 7.21 12.81 8.27
N ILE A 20 7.05 11.57 7.76
CA ILE A 20 5.97 11.22 6.82
C ILE A 20 4.61 11.45 7.46
N GLY A 21 4.42 11.03 8.71
CA GLY A 21 3.19 11.25 9.47
C GLY A 21 2.89 12.73 9.70
N CYS A 22 3.91 13.53 10.03
CA CYS A 22 3.77 14.98 10.17
C CYS A 22 3.32 15.64 8.86
N ALA A 23 3.95 15.27 7.74
CA ALA A 23 3.57 15.75 6.41
C ALA A 23 2.11 15.38 6.07
N PHE A 24 1.70 14.14 6.37
CA PHE A 24 0.32 13.69 6.18
C PHE A 24 -0.69 14.52 6.98
N VAL A 25 -0.40 14.81 8.24
CA VAL A 25 -1.27 15.65 9.08
C VAL A 25 -1.38 17.07 8.52
N GLU A 26 -0.27 17.69 8.15
CA GLU A 26 -0.25 19.05 7.59
C GLU A 26 -1.04 19.13 6.27
N ILE A 27 -0.90 18.11 5.39
CA ILE A 27 -1.70 18.00 4.16
C ILE A 27 -3.20 17.94 4.49
N ASN A 28 -3.61 17.12 5.46
CA ASN A 28 -5.01 17.01 5.87
C ASN A 28 -5.56 18.33 6.46
N ILE A 29 -4.75 19.06 7.23
CA ILE A 29 -5.10 20.38 7.74
C ILE A 29 -5.31 21.37 6.59
N ARG A 30 -4.40 21.39 5.61
CA ARG A 30 -4.51 22.26 4.43
C ARG A 30 -5.72 21.94 3.59
N LEU A 31 -5.99 20.65 3.35
CA LEU A 31 -7.16 20.19 2.62
C LEU A 31 -8.45 20.60 3.34
N THR A 32 -8.50 20.44 4.66
CA THR A 32 -9.65 20.88 5.48
C THR A 32 -9.86 22.40 5.41
N LYS A 33 -8.78 23.18 5.50
CA LYS A 33 -8.84 24.64 5.33
C LYS A 33 -9.31 25.03 3.93
N LEU A 34 -8.86 24.32 2.89
CA LEU A 34 -9.27 24.53 1.50
C LEU A 34 -10.75 24.24 1.30
N ARG A 35 -11.25 23.09 1.77
CA ARG A 35 -12.68 22.72 1.72
C ARG A 35 -13.55 23.79 2.41
N ARG A 36 -13.11 24.31 3.56
CA ARG A 36 -13.79 25.41 4.26
C ARG A 36 -13.77 26.71 3.46
N ARG A 37 -12.61 27.10 2.90
CA ARG A 37 -12.47 28.33 2.10
C ARG A 37 -13.30 28.32 0.82
N LEU A 38 -13.39 27.17 0.16
CA LEU A 38 -14.17 26.99 -1.06
C LEU A 38 -15.67 26.74 -0.79
N ASN A 39 -16.12 26.81 0.47
CA ASN A 39 -17.50 26.51 0.89
C ASN A 39 -18.02 25.20 0.28
N PHE A 40 -17.24 24.13 0.37
CA PHE A 40 -17.64 22.81 -0.14
C PHE A 40 -18.97 22.39 0.47
N SER A 41 -20.02 22.43 -0.35
CA SER A 41 -21.34 21.97 0.03
C SER A 41 -21.34 20.45 0.22
N LYS A 42 -22.30 19.92 0.99
CA LYS A 42 -22.45 18.48 1.21
C LYS A 42 -22.45 17.64 -0.08
N PRO A 43 -23.13 18.03 -1.18
CA PRO A 43 -23.05 17.26 -2.43
C PRO A 43 -21.66 17.32 -3.08
N LEU A 44 -20.93 18.43 -2.96
CA LEU A 44 -19.58 18.52 -3.51
C LEU A 44 -18.58 17.66 -2.72
N GLN A 45 -18.74 17.56 -1.39
CA GLN A 45 -17.99 16.62 -0.56
C GLN A 45 -18.30 15.16 -0.94
N LEU A 46 -19.56 14.84 -1.27
CA LEU A 46 -19.93 13.51 -1.73
C LEU A 46 -19.26 13.19 -3.08
N LEU A 47 -19.28 14.13 -4.03
CA LEU A 47 -18.61 13.96 -5.33
C LEU A 47 -17.11 13.76 -5.15
N GLU A 48 -16.46 14.54 -4.28
CA GLU A 48 -15.04 14.38 -3.95
C GLU A 48 -14.74 12.97 -3.45
N VAL A 49 -15.51 12.46 -2.49
CA VAL A 49 -15.32 11.10 -1.96
C VAL A 49 -15.53 10.05 -3.04
N ILE A 50 -16.60 10.15 -3.83
CA ILE A 50 -16.87 9.21 -4.94
C ILE A 50 -15.71 9.23 -5.93
N PHE A 51 -15.21 10.40 -6.30
CA PHE A 51 -14.09 10.55 -7.22
C PHE A 51 -12.84 9.85 -6.69
N PHE A 52 -12.46 10.09 -5.43
CA PHE A 52 -11.30 9.42 -4.83
C PHE A 52 -11.52 7.91 -4.70
N THR A 53 -12.70 7.45 -4.31
CA THR A 53 -12.99 6.00 -4.22
C THR A 53 -12.87 5.33 -5.58
N VAL A 54 -13.42 5.91 -6.64
CA VAL A 54 -13.33 5.37 -8.01
C VAL A 54 -11.88 5.41 -8.50
N LEU A 55 -11.15 6.50 -8.23
CA LEU A 55 -9.74 6.61 -8.58
C LEU A 55 -8.90 5.52 -7.89
N MET A 56 -9.06 5.37 -6.57
CA MET A 56 -8.33 4.34 -5.80
C MET A 56 -8.67 2.93 -6.28
N ALA A 57 -9.95 2.61 -6.46
CA ALA A 57 -10.35 1.30 -6.99
C ALA A 57 -9.78 1.05 -8.41
N SER A 58 -9.74 2.09 -9.25
CA SER A 58 -9.14 2.01 -10.58
C SER A 58 -7.64 1.75 -10.49
N LEU A 59 -6.92 2.45 -9.62
CA LEU A 59 -5.48 2.24 -9.42
C LEU A 59 -5.20 0.82 -8.89
N THR A 60 -5.93 0.38 -7.86
CA THR A 60 -5.80 -0.96 -7.26
C THR A 60 -6.01 -2.09 -8.26
N TRP A 61 -6.90 -1.91 -9.25
CA TRP A 61 -7.14 -2.92 -10.29
C TRP A 61 -6.17 -2.82 -11.48
N ASN A 62 -5.90 -1.60 -11.95
CA ASN A 62 -5.12 -1.40 -13.18
C ASN A 62 -3.60 -1.48 -12.95
N LEU A 63 -3.09 -1.11 -11.76
CA LEU A 63 -1.66 -1.17 -11.48
C LEU A 63 -1.11 -2.60 -11.52
N PRO A 64 -1.74 -3.61 -10.89
CA PRO A 64 -1.31 -5.00 -11.04
C PRO A 64 -1.37 -5.53 -12.48
N LEU A 65 -2.28 -4.98 -13.29
CA LEU A 65 -2.42 -5.33 -14.70
C LEU A 65 -1.31 -4.69 -15.55
N ALA A 66 -0.96 -3.44 -15.28
CA ALA A 66 0.10 -2.72 -15.98
C ALA A 66 1.51 -3.19 -15.56
N TYR A 67 1.67 -3.55 -14.28
CA TYR A 67 2.90 -4.03 -13.69
C TYR A 67 2.70 -5.44 -13.14
N THR A 68 2.71 -6.41 -14.05
CA THR A 68 2.58 -7.84 -13.72
C THR A 68 3.97 -8.44 -13.48
N VAL A 69 4.28 -8.75 -12.22
CA VAL A 69 5.44 -9.54 -11.83
C VAL A 69 4.94 -10.85 -11.25
N CYS A 70 5.10 -11.94 -12.01
CA CYS A 70 4.69 -13.26 -11.59
C CYS A 70 5.80 -13.97 -10.82
N LYS A 71 5.42 -14.62 -9.72
CA LYS A 71 6.31 -15.46 -8.92
C LYS A 71 5.63 -16.77 -8.59
N LYS A 72 6.43 -17.83 -8.47
CA LYS A 72 5.93 -19.15 -8.12
C LYS A 72 5.41 -19.18 -6.69
N ASP A 73 4.18 -19.67 -6.53
CA ASP A 73 3.64 -19.91 -5.19
C ASP A 73 4.40 -21.07 -4.54
N SER A 74 5.19 -20.72 -3.52
CA SER A 74 6.05 -21.65 -2.80
C SER A 74 5.64 -21.79 -1.33
N PHE A 75 4.58 -21.10 -0.89
CA PHE A 75 4.22 -21.01 0.53
C PHE A 75 2.78 -21.49 0.76
N PRO A 76 2.58 -22.75 1.17
CA PRO A 76 1.24 -23.36 1.28
C PRO A 76 0.35 -22.72 2.36
N ASP A 77 0.93 -21.98 3.32
CA ASP A 77 0.22 -21.33 4.42
C ASP A 77 -0.15 -19.86 4.13
N MET A 78 0.11 -19.38 2.91
CA MET A 78 -0.06 -17.99 2.51
C MET A 78 -0.99 -17.90 1.29
N GLU A 79 -2.07 -17.13 1.41
CA GLU A 79 -3.00 -16.88 0.29
C GLU A 79 -2.45 -15.78 -0.63
N PHE A 80 -1.84 -16.17 -1.74
CA PHE A 80 -1.44 -15.24 -2.80
C PHE A 80 -2.53 -15.08 -3.87
N ILE A 81 -2.57 -13.90 -4.51
CA ILE A 81 -3.54 -13.62 -5.56
C ILE A 81 -2.91 -13.93 -6.92
N GLN A 82 -3.44 -14.96 -7.59
CA GLN A 82 -3.18 -15.22 -8.99
C GLN A 82 -3.99 -14.22 -9.84
N PHE A 83 -3.29 -13.24 -10.41
CA PHE A 83 -3.88 -12.22 -11.26
C PHE A 83 -3.00 -11.98 -12.49
N ASN A 84 -3.53 -12.29 -13.67
CA ASN A 84 -2.81 -12.18 -14.95
C ASN A 84 -1.48 -12.96 -14.97
N CYS A 85 -1.40 -14.09 -14.27
CA CYS A 85 -0.24 -14.98 -14.22
C CYS A 85 -0.64 -16.44 -14.53
N PRO A 86 0.31 -17.26 -15.03
CA PRO A 86 0.11 -18.70 -15.23
C PRO A 86 -0.29 -19.45 -13.96
N ASP A 87 -0.87 -20.64 -14.14
CA ASP A 87 -1.29 -21.49 -13.02
C ASP A 87 -0.10 -21.88 -12.13
N GLY A 88 -0.28 -21.69 -10.81
CA GLY A 88 0.77 -21.92 -9.81
C GLY A 88 1.73 -20.73 -9.62
N GLU A 89 1.45 -19.59 -10.26
CA GLU A 89 2.14 -18.32 -10.02
C GLU A 89 1.19 -17.25 -9.49
N TYR A 90 1.71 -16.33 -8.69
CA TYR A 90 0.98 -15.19 -8.15
C TYR A 90 1.56 -13.87 -8.64
N ASN A 91 0.72 -12.84 -8.65
CA ASN A 91 1.15 -11.48 -8.95
C ASN A 91 1.45 -10.73 -7.65
N GLU A 92 2.69 -10.25 -7.51
CA GLU A 92 3.15 -9.55 -6.31
C GLU A 92 2.27 -8.33 -5.97
N LEU A 93 2.03 -7.48 -6.97
CA LEU A 93 1.34 -6.22 -6.79
C LEU A 93 -0.17 -6.44 -6.58
N ALA A 94 -0.73 -7.44 -7.26
CA ALA A 94 -2.11 -7.86 -7.02
C ALA A 94 -2.29 -8.37 -5.59
N THR A 95 -1.36 -9.20 -5.11
CA THR A 95 -1.41 -9.68 -3.71
C THR A 95 -1.31 -8.51 -2.73
N LEU A 96 -0.48 -7.49 -2.99
CA LEU A 96 -0.36 -6.35 -2.09
C LEU A 96 -1.59 -5.42 -2.10
N LEU A 97 -2.21 -5.20 -3.26
CA LEU A 97 -3.27 -4.20 -3.43
C LEU A 97 -4.70 -4.77 -3.33
N LEU A 98 -4.91 -6.02 -3.75
CA LEU A 98 -6.23 -6.67 -3.81
C LEU A 98 -6.48 -7.61 -2.62
N ALA A 99 -5.44 -8.03 -1.88
CA ALA A 99 -5.65 -8.80 -0.66
C ALA A 99 -6.29 -7.94 0.42
N THR A 100 -7.12 -8.55 1.27
CA THR A 100 -7.80 -7.82 2.34
C THR A 100 -6.77 -7.22 3.32
N PRO A 101 -6.79 -5.87 3.55
CA PRO A 101 -5.72 -5.18 4.28
C PRO A 101 -5.52 -5.64 5.72
N SER A 102 -6.58 -6.16 6.35
CA SER A 102 -6.65 -6.41 7.79
C SER A 102 -6.01 -7.72 8.26
N THR A 103 -5.68 -8.66 7.36
CA THR A 103 -5.23 -10.00 7.77
C THR A 103 -4.09 -10.57 6.91
N TYR A 104 -3.96 -10.15 5.65
CA TYR A 104 -3.05 -10.84 4.72
C TYR A 104 -1.92 -9.92 4.23
N GLY A 105 -2.18 -8.71 3.71
CA GLY A 105 -1.11 -7.86 3.15
C GLY A 105 0.03 -7.53 4.13
N LEU A 106 -0.30 -7.26 5.40
CA LEU A 106 0.68 -7.05 6.46
C LEU A 106 1.34 -8.37 6.90
N LYS A 107 0.56 -9.46 7.03
CA LYS A 107 1.07 -10.78 7.44
C LYS A 107 2.07 -11.32 6.42
N HIS A 108 1.79 -11.17 5.13
CA HIS A 108 2.73 -11.52 4.06
C HIS A 108 3.99 -10.64 4.15
N THR A 109 3.89 -9.35 4.43
CA THR A 109 5.08 -8.49 4.51
C THR A 109 5.97 -8.80 5.73
N PHE A 110 5.38 -9.18 6.87
CA PHE A 110 6.15 -9.50 8.09
C PHE A 110 6.67 -10.94 8.15
N HIS A 111 6.02 -11.88 7.46
CA HIS A 111 6.36 -13.31 7.53
C HIS A 111 6.87 -13.89 6.22
N ALA A 112 6.83 -13.16 5.10
CA ALA A 112 7.41 -13.66 3.86
C ALA A 112 8.94 -13.56 3.87
N GLU A 113 9.57 -14.47 3.14
CA GLU A 113 11.01 -14.47 2.93
C GLU A 113 11.48 -13.19 2.23
N ALA A 114 12.76 -12.84 2.41
CA ALA A 114 13.39 -11.61 1.92
C ALA A 114 13.28 -11.36 0.40
N HIS A 115 12.78 -12.33 -0.38
CA HIS A 115 12.63 -12.25 -1.82
C HIS A 115 11.20 -12.51 -2.32
N ALA A 116 10.19 -12.53 -1.44
CA ALA A 116 8.80 -12.72 -1.87
C ALA A 116 8.22 -11.54 -2.65
N PHE A 117 8.72 -10.32 -2.39
CA PHE A 117 8.27 -9.08 -3.05
C PHE A 117 9.46 -8.29 -3.60
N THR A 118 9.31 -7.72 -4.79
CA THR A 118 10.28 -6.76 -5.32
C THR A 118 10.09 -5.37 -4.70
N ILE A 119 11.20 -4.62 -4.58
CA ILE A 119 11.18 -3.24 -4.05
C ILE A 119 10.24 -2.35 -4.87
N GLN A 120 10.17 -2.56 -6.18
CA GLN A 120 9.27 -1.80 -7.06
C GLN A 120 7.80 -2.04 -6.71
N SER A 121 7.38 -3.30 -6.55
CA SER A 121 6.01 -3.64 -6.12
C SER A 121 5.68 -3.03 -4.76
N LEU A 122 6.61 -3.07 -3.80
CA LEU A 122 6.43 -2.49 -2.46
C LEU A 122 6.29 -0.96 -2.49
N MET A 123 7.11 -0.28 -3.31
CA MET A 123 7.06 1.18 -3.44
C MET A 123 5.77 1.62 -4.13
N ILE A 124 5.35 0.93 -5.19
CA ILE A 124 4.08 1.22 -5.87
C ILE A 124 2.91 1.00 -4.92
N ALA A 125 2.87 -0.14 -4.23
CA ALA A 125 1.81 -0.45 -3.27
C ALA A 125 1.78 0.54 -2.09
N GLY A 126 2.93 1.00 -1.59
CA GLY A 126 3.00 1.97 -0.51
C GLY A 126 2.55 3.39 -0.90
N CYS A 127 2.46 3.70 -2.19
CA CYS A 127 1.97 4.98 -2.69
C CYS A 127 0.46 5.02 -2.96
N VAL A 128 -0.20 3.86 -3.03
CA VAL A 128 -1.64 3.70 -3.30
C VAL A 128 -2.34 3.48 -1.98
#